data_AF-A0A133VMN0-F1
#
_entry.id   AF-A0A133VMN0-F1
#
_cell.length_a   1.000
_cell.length_b   1.000
_cell.length_c   1.000
_cell.angle_alpha   90.00
_cell.angle_beta   90.00
_cell.angle_gamma   90.00
#
_symmetry.space_group_name_H-M   'P 1'
#
loop_
_entity.id
_entity.type
_entity.pdbx_description
1 polymer ?
#
loop_
_entity_poly.entity_id
_entity_poly.type
_entity_poly.pdbx_seq_one_letter_code
_entity_poly.pdbx_strand_id
1 'polypeptide(L)'
;MPTDEEWNRKLNKVLNGQKSQANVARELDVSRSAVSQHYSKFLDSIIESKEKKVNHLGKRADEKKKKRKQEEEKLKERKKKSKKWAKREEEKRRECKKMEKELQNLTGLKERAVDIKPKIEEFESLNEAIQAWKNELGEVQEKVEKIKEQKEKLKSEADSQNLTLSETLAYVRECKDLEKRKKNLEDQIEKIEEKISGRKKRAKKLSSKIGGLTEKRNKLRDELEALKGMIGEANQTINKKQQQIQRHNAEISSFERKIESLRQKIESLREKRDEILDDMERMNAELEDSKETMRRVEKLENIETEKFAGEVAGYLKPLLKKANEKLKEAREEKKAAERMFKELKEVREEPEKLKIRIQALYAKIRESKKQLMEYKMKERDIEELGERERKVKEEIRDLRREVERLEYRREELSQPVAVAVPVEAEKGEKKAES
;
A
#
# COMPACT_ATOMS: atom_id res chain seq x y z
N MET A 1 64.44 23.67 249.65
CA MET A 1 62.99 23.73 249.31
C MET A 1 62.74 22.74 248.19
N PRO A 2 61.66 21.93 248.24
CA PRO A 2 61.38 20.92 247.22
C PRO A 2 61.09 21.55 245.85
N THR A 3 61.44 20.85 244.78
CA THR A 3 61.17 21.29 243.41
C THR A 3 59.70 21.12 243.02
N ASP A 4 59.21 21.92 242.07
CA ASP A 4 57.80 21.85 241.63
C ASP A 4 57.42 20.47 241.06
N GLU A 5 58.36 19.75 240.44
CA GLU A 5 58.14 18.37 239.99
C GLU A 5 57.98 17.38 241.16
N GLU A 6 58.72 17.56 242.25
CA GLU A 6 58.59 16.73 243.46
C GLU A 6 57.27 16.99 244.18
N TRP A 7 56.88 18.26 244.32
CA TRP A 7 55.57 18.66 244.79
C TRP A 7 54.47 17.99 243.95
N ASN A 8 54.48 18.17 242.63
CA ASN A 8 53.49 17.59 241.73
C ASN A 8 53.48 16.05 241.76
N ARG A 9 54.63 15.38 241.89
CA ARG A 9 54.71 13.92 242.06
C ARG A 9 54.10 13.43 243.37
N LYS A 10 54.30 14.13 244.48
CA LYS A 10 53.76 13.71 245.79
C LYS A 10 52.30 14.09 245.96
N LEU A 11 51.86 15.25 245.45
CA LEU A 11 50.46 15.66 245.45
C LEU A 11 49.59 14.82 244.52
N ASN A 12 50.11 14.32 243.38
CA ASN A 12 49.43 13.29 242.58
C ASN A 12 49.15 12.01 243.38
N LYS A 13 50.07 11.60 244.28
CA LYS A 13 49.86 10.43 245.17
C LYS A 13 48.81 10.71 246.25
N VAL A 14 48.55 11.98 246.59
CA VAL A 14 47.42 12.38 247.44
C VAL A 14 46.11 12.36 246.66
N LEU A 15 46.10 12.91 245.45
CA LEU A 15 44.92 12.96 244.57
C LEU A 15 44.35 11.57 244.28
N ASN A 16 45.23 10.59 244.09
CA ASN A 16 44.86 9.18 243.86
C ASN A 16 44.64 8.37 245.15
N GLY A 17 44.61 9.00 246.33
CA GLY A 17 44.38 8.36 247.63
C GLY A 17 45.54 7.51 248.18
N GLN A 18 46.68 7.44 247.50
CA GLN A 18 47.81 6.57 247.86
C GLN A 18 48.68 7.08 249.03
N LYS A 19 48.63 8.37 249.35
CA LYS A 19 49.22 8.96 250.57
C LYS A 19 48.31 10.05 251.13
N SER A 20 48.25 10.19 252.45
CA SER A 20 47.60 11.34 253.09
C SER A 20 48.47 12.60 253.00
N GLN A 21 47.85 13.78 253.00
CA GLN A 21 48.56 15.07 253.03
C GLN A 21 49.52 15.18 254.23
N ALA A 22 49.18 14.54 255.36
CA ALA A 22 50.00 14.45 256.56
C ALA A 22 51.33 13.72 256.37
N ASN A 23 51.42 12.78 255.42
CA ASN A 23 52.65 12.08 255.08
C ASN A 23 53.49 12.87 254.07
N VAL A 24 52.84 13.53 253.11
CA VAL A 24 53.55 14.43 252.16
C VAL A 24 54.18 15.61 252.89
N ALA A 25 53.52 16.17 253.91
CA ALA A 25 54.08 17.21 254.78
C ALA A 25 55.39 16.78 255.47
N ARG A 26 55.39 15.57 256.05
CA ARG A 26 56.60 15.01 256.68
C ARG A 26 57.71 14.68 255.68
N GLU A 27 57.38 14.20 254.49
CA GLU A 27 58.40 13.80 253.50
C GLU A 27 58.93 14.93 252.62
N LEU A 28 58.38 16.14 252.71
CA LEU A 28 58.89 17.34 252.05
C LEU A 28 59.39 18.38 253.07
N ASP A 29 59.38 18.01 254.35
CA ASP A 29 59.77 18.81 255.52
C ASP A 29 59.14 20.21 255.56
N VAL A 30 57.82 20.24 255.45
CA VAL A 30 57.01 21.47 255.38
C VAL A 30 55.71 21.33 256.16
N SER A 31 55.15 22.45 256.62
CA SER A 31 53.91 22.43 257.40
C SER A 31 52.73 21.86 256.59
N ARG A 32 51.77 21.23 257.28
CA ARG A 32 50.52 20.76 256.62
C ARG A 32 49.75 21.91 255.95
N SER A 33 49.90 23.15 256.43
CA SER A 33 49.33 24.35 255.80
C SER A 33 49.96 24.61 254.42
N ALA A 34 51.29 24.55 254.32
CA ALA A 34 51.99 24.69 253.04
C ALA A 34 51.61 23.58 252.05
N VAL A 35 51.45 22.34 252.51
CA VAL A 35 50.93 21.23 251.68
C VAL A 35 49.49 21.49 251.23
N SER A 36 48.63 22.01 252.10
CA SER A 36 47.24 22.34 251.74
C SER A 36 47.17 23.47 250.68
N GLN A 37 47.97 24.53 250.84
CA GLN A 37 48.08 25.60 249.84
C GLN A 37 48.61 25.11 248.50
N HIS A 38 49.68 24.28 248.48
CA HIS A 38 50.18 23.70 247.24
C HIS A 38 49.20 22.68 246.64
N TYR A 39 48.44 21.92 247.45
CA TYR A 39 47.41 21.01 246.96
C TYR A 39 46.22 21.77 246.34
N SER A 40 45.83 22.92 246.89
CA SER A 40 44.84 23.81 246.28
C SER A 40 45.32 24.31 244.92
N LYS A 41 46.53 24.90 244.86
CA LYS A 41 47.15 25.35 243.59
C LYS A 41 47.29 24.22 242.56
N PHE A 42 47.55 23.00 243.01
CA PHE A 42 47.64 21.81 242.16
C PHE A 42 46.28 21.37 241.62
N LEU A 43 45.22 21.41 242.44
CA LEU A 43 43.84 21.18 241.99
C LEU A 43 43.39 22.25 240.99
N ASP A 44 43.67 23.53 241.27
CA ASP A 44 43.38 24.65 240.38
C ASP A 44 44.07 24.46 239.01
N SER A 45 45.36 24.08 239.01
CA SER A 45 46.12 23.75 237.79
C SER A 45 45.50 22.58 237.00
N ILE A 46 45.00 21.53 237.69
CA ILE A 46 44.33 20.40 237.04
C ILE A 46 43.00 20.83 236.43
N ILE A 47 42.20 21.64 237.13
CA ILE A 47 40.92 22.19 236.64
C ILE A 47 41.17 23.04 235.39
N GLU A 48 42.12 23.97 235.45
CA GLU A 48 42.51 24.83 234.34
C GLU A 48 43.01 24.01 233.13
N SER A 49 43.71 22.88 233.37
CA SER A 49 44.13 21.95 232.31
C SER A 49 42.95 21.22 231.64
N LYS A 50 41.87 20.94 232.39
CA LYS A 50 40.67 20.29 231.86
C LYS A 50 39.79 21.28 231.09
N GLU A 51 39.67 22.52 231.54
CA GLU A 51 39.01 23.60 230.79
C GLU A 51 39.74 23.88 229.47
N LYS A 52 41.08 23.92 229.48
CA LYS A 52 41.90 24.00 228.26
C LYS A 52 41.64 22.81 227.31
N LYS A 53 41.38 21.61 227.83
CA LYS A 53 40.98 20.43 227.01
C LYS A 53 39.57 20.55 226.42
N VAL A 54 38.58 21.06 227.15
CA VAL A 54 37.21 21.27 226.64
C VAL A 54 37.21 22.32 225.52
N ASN A 55 37.91 23.45 225.71
CA ASN A 55 38.08 24.47 224.67
C ASN A 55 38.82 23.95 223.41
N HIS A 56 39.73 22.99 223.55
CA HIS A 56 40.41 22.39 222.41
C HIS A 56 39.53 21.40 221.61
N LEU A 57 38.58 20.72 222.27
CA LEU A 57 37.59 19.87 221.59
C LEU A 57 36.56 20.69 220.82
N GLY A 58 36.15 21.87 221.32
CA GLY A 58 35.32 22.82 220.58
C GLY A 58 35.95 23.25 219.26
N LYS A 59 37.22 23.71 219.29
CA LYS A 59 37.96 24.11 218.08
C LYS A 59 38.09 22.99 217.05
N ARG A 60 38.19 21.72 217.49
CA ARG A 60 38.29 20.55 216.60
C ARG A 60 36.97 20.17 215.92
N ALA A 61 35.81 20.58 216.45
CA ALA A 61 34.51 20.37 215.83
C ALA A 61 34.29 21.32 214.63
N ASP A 62 34.63 22.60 214.78
CA ASP A 62 34.45 23.59 213.72
C ASP A 62 35.42 23.41 212.54
N GLU A 63 36.64 22.92 212.78
CA GLU A 63 37.54 22.52 211.69
C GLU A 63 36.98 21.38 210.83
N LYS A 64 36.36 20.36 211.44
CA LYS A 64 35.67 19.29 210.69
C LYS A 64 34.49 19.83 209.88
N LYS A 65 33.79 20.84 210.40
CA LYS A 65 32.69 21.53 209.70
C LYS A 65 33.19 22.33 208.48
N LYS A 66 34.33 23.02 208.60
CA LYS A 66 35.01 23.68 207.46
C LYS A 66 35.52 22.70 206.41
N LYS A 67 36.12 21.57 206.81
CA LYS A 67 36.61 20.55 205.86
C LYS A 67 35.49 19.90 205.04
N ARG A 68 34.33 19.59 205.64
CA ARG A 68 33.15 19.10 204.89
C ARG A 68 32.67 20.08 203.81
N LYS A 69 32.60 21.39 204.10
CA LYS A 69 32.22 22.40 203.09
C LYS A 69 33.21 22.46 201.92
N GLN A 70 34.52 22.39 202.18
CA GLN A 70 35.53 22.36 201.11
C GLN A 70 35.46 21.08 200.25
N GLU A 71 35.06 19.94 200.82
CA GLU A 71 34.86 18.71 200.05
C GLU A 71 33.58 18.75 199.20
N GLU A 72 32.48 19.33 199.70
CA GLU A 72 31.27 19.54 198.90
C GLU A 72 31.50 20.48 197.71
N GLU A 73 32.30 21.55 197.87
CA GLU A 73 32.68 22.40 196.74
C GLU A 73 33.57 21.67 195.74
N LYS A 74 34.58 20.91 196.20
CA LYS A 74 35.39 20.04 195.33
C LYS A 74 34.54 18.98 194.60
N LEU A 75 33.48 18.47 195.23
CA LEU A 75 32.54 17.55 194.60
C LEU A 75 31.66 18.26 193.55
N LYS A 76 31.20 19.49 193.81
CA LYS A 76 30.48 20.33 192.83
C LYS A 76 31.38 20.71 191.64
N GLU A 77 32.65 21.03 191.88
CA GLU A 77 33.65 21.25 190.84
C GLU A 77 33.91 19.98 190.02
N ARG A 78 34.11 18.82 190.66
CA ARG A 78 34.27 17.53 189.97
C ARG A 78 33.02 17.17 189.15
N LYS A 79 31.81 17.43 189.65
CA LYS A 79 30.56 17.27 188.87
C LYS A 79 30.46 18.25 187.68
N LYS A 80 30.93 19.51 187.82
CA LYS A 80 31.03 20.46 186.69
C LYS A 80 32.09 20.03 185.66
N LYS A 81 33.27 19.57 186.10
CA LYS A 81 34.35 19.06 185.24
C LYS A 81 33.92 17.77 184.53
N SER A 82 33.26 16.84 185.22
CA SER A 82 32.63 15.64 184.65
C SER A 82 31.55 15.98 183.62
N LYS A 83 30.63 16.94 183.87
CA LYS A 83 29.66 17.40 182.86
C LYS A 83 30.31 18.08 181.64
N LYS A 84 31.41 18.82 181.81
CA LYS A 84 32.19 19.37 180.68
C LYS A 84 32.94 18.29 179.90
N TRP A 85 33.42 17.24 180.57
CA TRP A 85 34.08 16.11 179.92
C TRP A 85 33.06 15.26 179.17
N ALA A 86 31.92 14.92 179.79
CA ALA A 86 30.82 14.21 179.14
C ALA A 86 30.28 14.97 177.91
N LYS A 87 30.12 16.31 177.96
CA LYS A 87 29.78 17.09 176.77
C LYS A 87 30.83 17.02 175.68
N ARG A 88 32.14 17.12 176.00
CA ARG A 88 33.22 16.99 175.02
C ARG A 88 33.33 15.58 174.44
N GLU A 89 33.05 14.56 175.23
CA GLU A 89 33.06 13.15 174.79
C GLU A 89 31.82 12.83 173.94
N GLU A 90 30.68 13.44 174.24
CA GLU A 90 29.46 13.36 173.42
C GLU A 90 29.59 14.17 172.12
N GLU A 91 30.26 15.32 172.15
CA GLU A 91 30.61 16.15 170.99
C GLU A 91 31.60 15.41 170.08
N LYS A 92 32.66 14.81 170.64
CA LYS A 92 33.55 13.89 169.92
C LYS A 92 32.86 12.63 169.43
N ARG A 93 31.87 12.07 170.15
CA ARG A 93 31.04 10.96 169.64
C ARG A 93 30.06 11.41 168.55
N ARG A 94 29.67 12.69 168.51
CA ARG A 94 28.88 13.27 167.39
C ARG A 94 29.76 13.58 166.19
N GLU A 95 31.02 13.98 166.39
CA GLU A 95 32.03 14.11 165.34
C GLU A 95 32.45 12.75 164.79
N CYS A 96 32.72 11.75 165.65
CA CYS A 96 32.94 10.38 165.20
C CYS A 96 31.70 9.79 164.53
N LYS A 97 30.46 10.04 165.00
CA LYS A 97 29.25 9.60 164.29
C LYS A 97 28.96 10.40 163.01
N LYS A 98 29.49 11.61 162.85
CA LYS A 98 29.52 12.33 161.57
C LYS A 98 30.52 11.68 160.64
N MET A 99 31.78 11.51 161.08
CA MET A 99 32.82 10.83 160.32
C MET A 99 32.51 9.37 160.02
N GLU A 100 31.74 8.67 160.84
CA GLU A 100 31.27 7.29 160.63
C GLU A 100 30.09 7.25 159.65
N LYS A 101 29.21 8.26 159.65
CA LYS A 101 28.21 8.46 158.58
C LYS A 101 28.84 8.92 157.26
N GLU A 102 29.90 9.73 157.32
CA GLU A 102 30.69 10.14 156.16
C GLU A 102 31.52 8.96 155.64
N LEU A 103 32.03 8.08 156.50
CA LEU A 103 32.66 6.82 156.12
C LEU A 103 31.67 5.80 155.58
N GLN A 104 30.45 5.71 156.12
CA GLN A 104 29.36 4.91 155.52
C GLN A 104 28.89 5.47 154.18
N ASN A 105 28.91 6.80 154.02
CA ASN A 105 28.72 7.43 152.72
C ASN A 105 29.92 7.21 151.78
N LEU A 106 31.14 7.06 152.29
CA LEU A 106 32.33 6.74 151.50
C LEU A 106 32.43 5.26 151.13
N THR A 107 31.92 4.33 151.94
CA THR A 107 31.71 2.93 151.54
C THR A 107 30.54 2.81 150.57
N GLY A 108 29.46 3.57 150.78
CA GLY A 108 28.38 3.72 149.78
C GLY A 108 28.84 4.41 148.49
N LEU A 109 29.87 5.27 148.53
CA LEU A 109 30.56 5.78 147.33
C LEU A 109 31.54 4.77 146.73
N LYS A 110 32.01 3.78 147.50
CA LYS A 110 32.82 2.66 146.99
C LYS A 110 31.95 1.62 146.30
N GLU A 111 30.79 1.31 146.86
CA GLU A 111 29.75 0.49 146.21
C GLU A 111 29.14 1.22 145.01
N ARG A 112 28.86 2.52 145.11
CA ARG A 112 28.50 3.32 143.93
C ARG A 112 29.66 3.48 142.95
N ALA A 113 30.93 3.41 143.34
CA ALA A 113 32.05 3.33 142.39
C ALA A 113 32.10 1.97 141.69
N VAL A 114 31.68 0.89 142.37
CA VAL A 114 31.47 -0.45 141.79
C VAL A 114 30.23 -0.47 140.88
N ASP A 115 29.19 0.34 141.11
CA ASP A 115 28.06 0.55 140.17
C ASP A 115 28.35 1.57 139.06
N ILE A 116 29.27 2.51 139.30
CA ILE A 116 29.72 3.51 138.31
C ILE A 116 30.72 2.88 137.35
N LYS A 117 31.53 1.91 137.78
CA LYS A 117 32.46 1.20 136.87
C LYS A 117 31.76 0.52 135.68
N PRO A 118 30.73 -0.35 135.84
CA PRO A 118 29.99 -0.90 134.71
C PRO A 118 29.21 0.19 133.97
N LYS A 119 28.87 1.32 134.60
CA LYS A 119 28.29 2.47 133.88
C LYS A 119 29.32 3.26 133.06
N ILE A 120 30.59 3.28 133.47
CA ILE A 120 31.70 3.80 132.67
C ILE A 120 31.96 2.83 131.51
N GLU A 121 31.92 1.52 131.75
CA GLU A 121 32.01 0.49 130.70
C GLU A 121 30.78 0.55 129.75
N GLU A 122 29.58 0.87 130.24
CA GLU A 122 28.41 1.22 129.42
C GLU A 122 28.61 2.54 128.66
N PHE A 123 29.20 3.57 129.26
CA PHE A 123 29.52 4.83 128.56
C PHE A 123 30.63 4.67 127.53
N GLU A 124 31.61 3.80 127.77
CA GLU A 124 32.68 3.45 126.84
C GLU A 124 32.13 2.62 125.69
N SER A 125 31.31 1.59 125.95
CA SER A 125 30.63 0.82 124.90
C SER A 125 29.56 1.63 124.15
N LEU A 126 28.86 2.58 124.79
CA LEU A 126 28.00 3.56 124.11
C LEU A 126 28.82 4.55 123.28
N ASN A 127 30.00 4.96 123.75
CA ASN A 127 30.90 5.82 122.97
C ASN A 127 31.49 5.05 121.77
N GLU A 128 31.87 3.78 121.93
CA GLU A 128 32.23 2.87 120.84
C GLU A 128 31.07 2.68 119.86
N ALA A 129 29.85 2.47 120.34
CA ALA A 129 28.64 2.42 119.51
C ALA A 129 28.38 3.76 118.78
N ILE A 130 28.62 4.91 119.43
CA ILE A 130 28.53 6.23 118.79
C ILE A 130 29.62 6.41 117.72
N GLN A 131 30.83 5.89 117.91
CA GLN A 131 31.87 5.91 116.87
C GLN A 131 31.55 4.93 115.74
N ALA A 132 31.00 3.75 116.05
CA ALA A 132 30.49 2.81 115.06
C ALA A 132 29.37 3.45 114.22
N TRP A 133 28.36 4.05 114.85
CA TRP A 133 27.29 4.78 114.16
C TRP A 133 27.79 6.01 113.39
N LYS A 134 28.84 6.71 113.84
CA LYS A 134 29.49 7.76 113.05
C LYS A 134 30.17 7.21 111.80
N ASN A 135 30.85 6.06 111.92
CA ASN A 135 31.48 5.39 110.79
C ASN A 135 30.42 4.87 109.80
N GLU A 136 29.37 4.21 110.29
CA GLU A 136 28.22 3.79 109.48
C GLU A 136 27.51 4.98 108.82
N LEU A 137 27.33 6.10 109.52
CA LEU A 137 26.77 7.33 108.95
C LEU A 137 27.70 7.90 107.86
N GLY A 138 29.02 7.85 108.05
CA GLY A 138 30.01 8.22 107.05
C GLY A 138 29.95 7.32 105.81
N GLU A 139 29.87 6.00 105.99
CA GLU A 139 29.67 5.06 104.89
C GLU A 139 28.33 5.28 104.15
N VAL A 140 27.25 5.58 104.89
CA VAL A 140 25.94 5.88 104.31
C VAL A 140 25.98 7.21 103.55
N GLN A 141 26.67 8.23 104.07
CA GLN A 141 26.93 9.48 103.35
C GLN A 141 27.72 9.24 102.07
N GLU A 142 28.79 8.45 102.11
CA GLU A 142 29.57 8.09 100.93
C GLU A 142 28.74 7.29 99.90
N LYS A 143 27.90 6.35 100.35
CA LYS A 143 26.93 5.63 99.50
C LYS A 143 25.90 6.59 98.89
N VAL A 144 25.42 7.59 99.64
CA VAL A 144 24.49 8.62 99.14
C VAL A 144 25.14 9.52 98.09
N GLU A 145 26.40 9.95 98.27
CA GLU A 145 27.11 10.72 97.23
C GLU A 145 27.38 9.87 95.98
N LYS A 146 27.80 8.61 96.13
CA LYS A 146 27.93 7.68 94.99
C LYS A 146 26.61 7.48 94.24
N ILE A 147 25.48 7.39 94.95
CA ILE A 147 24.14 7.30 94.34
C ILE A 147 23.74 8.62 93.65
N LYS A 148 24.07 9.80 94.19
CA LYS A 148 23.86 11.09 93.53
C LYS A 148 24.67 11.20 92.23
N GLU A 149 25.95 10.82 92.26
CA GLU A 149 26.78 10.79 91.05
C GLU A 149 26.23 9.82 90.00
N GLN A 150 25.81 8.62 90.41
CA GLN A 150 25.16 7.65 89.52
C GLN A 150 23.86 8.22 88.93
N LYS A 151 23.05 8.90 89.74
CA LYS A 151 21.80 9.54 89.29
C LYS A 151 22.06 10.62 88.25
N GLU A 152 23.02 11.51 88.45
CA GLU A 152 23.33 12.56 87.45
C GLU A 152 23.97 11.98 86.19
N LYS A 153 24.82 10.93 86.30
CA LYS A 153 25.32 10.17 85.13
C LYS A 153 24.16 9.57 84.33
N LEU A 154 23.29 8.78 84.97
CA LEU A 154 22.12 8.15 84.33
C LEU A 154 21.16 9.18 83.73
N LYS A 155 21.00 10.35 84.36
CA LYS A 155 20.20 11.45 83.83
C LYS A 155 20.81 12.03 82.56
N SER A 156 22.12 12.31 82.56
CA SER A 156 22.83 12.78 81.35
C SER A 156 22.81 11.77 80.21
N GLU A 157 22.83 10.47 80.55
CA GLU A 157 22.70 9.38 79.59
C GLU A 157 21.26 9.28 79.04
N ALA A 158 20.23 9.41 79.87
CA ALA A 158 18.84 9.47 79.43
C ALA A 158 18.54 10.71 78.56
N ASP A 159 19.12 11.86 78.88
CA ASP A 159 19.00 13.08 78.08
C ASP A 159 19.68 12.93 76.71
N SER A 160 20.87 12.30 76.66
CA SER A 160 21.55 12.03 75.38
C SER A 160 20.83 10.97 74.54
N GLN A 161 20.31 9.91 75.17
CA GLN A 161 19.47 8.91 74.50
C GLN A 161 18.20 9.54 73.93
N ASN A 162 17.51 10.42 74.67
CA ASN A 162 16.37 11.19 74.16
C ASN A 162 16.72 12.04 72.93
N LEU A 163 17.91 12.65 72.88
CA LEU A 163 18.38 13.37 71.69
C LEU A 163 18.50 12.43 70.49
N THR A 164 19.20 11.30 70.64
CA THR A 164 19.37 10.30 69.56
C THR A 164 18.04 9.67 69.12
N LEU A 165 17.07 9.51 70.04
CA LEU A 165 15.73 9.04 69.72
C LEU A 165 14.95 10.07 68.87
N SER A 166 15.12 11.36 69.18
CA SER A 166 14.54 12.46 68.40
C SER A 166 15.10 12.50 66.96
N GLU A 167 16.42 12.36 66.82
CA GLU A 167 17.11 12.32 65.52
C GLU A 167 16.68 11.10 64.69
N THR A 168 16.67 9.90 65.28
CA THR A 168 16.22 8.68 64.60
C THR A 168 14.75 8.75 64.20
N LEU A 169 13.87 9.35 65.02
CA LEU A 169 12.48 9.62 64.65
C LEU A 169 12.36 10.63 63.49
N ALA A 170 13.27 11.60 63.37
CA ALA A 170 13.32 12.50 62.23
C ALA A 170 13.69 11.75 60.93
N TYR A 171 14.75 10.93 60.95
CA TYR A 171 15.11 10.07 59.81
C TYR A 171 13.98 9.11 59.40
N VAL A 172 13.26 8.50 60.35
CA VAL A 172 12.12 7.63 60.05
C VAL A 172 10.97 8.38 59.37
N ARG A 173 10.76 9.67 59.69
CA ARG A 173 9.77 10.51 58.98
C ARG A 173 10.22 10.80 57.55
N GLU A 174 11.49 11.17 57.36
CA GLU A 174 12.07 11.43 56.04
C GLU A 174 11.98 10.19 55.13
N CYS A 175 12.34 9.00 55.64
CA CYS A 175 12.18 7.74 54.92
C CYS A 175 10.74 7.49 54.44
N LYS A 176 9.73 7.76 55.29
CA LYS A 176 8.31 7.62 54.89
C LYS A 176 7.88 8.62 53.82
N ASP A 177 8.44 9.83 53.82
CA ASP A 177 8.15 10.82 52.78
C ASP A 177 8.90 10.51 51.47
N LEU A 178 10.10 9.93 51.55
CA LEU A 178 10.80 9.35 50.40
C LEU A 178 10.04 8.16 49.79
N GLU A 179 9.44 7.27 50.60
CA GLU A 179 8.58 6.18 50.10
C GLU A 179 7.34 6.71 49.36
N LYS A 180 6.65 7.71 49.90
CA LYS A 180 5.52 8.37 49.21
C LYS A 180 5.97 8.97 47.87
N ARG A 181 7.14 9.63 47.86
CA ARG A 181 7.69 10.26 46.67
C ARG A 181 8.12 9.25 45.62
N LYS A 182 8.72 8.12 46.03
CA LYS A 182 9.03 6.96 45.19
C LYS A 182 7.76 6.43 44.53
N LYS A 183 6.71 6.13 45.32
CA LYS A 183 5.44 5.61 44.79
C LYS A 183 4.81 6.55 43.76
N ASN A 184 4.78 7.85 44.05
CA ASN A 184 4.28 8.85 43.09
C ASN A 184 5.13 8.94 41.80
N LEU A 185 6.44 8.65 41.87
CA LEU A 185 7.29 8.56 40.67
C LEU A 185 7.01 7.27 39.89
N GLU A 186 6.78 6.15 40.55
CA GLU A 186 6.35 4.89 39.93
C GLU A 186 5.02 5.07 39.17
N ASP A 187 4.01 5.67 39.81
CA ASP A 187 2.72 6.04 39.20
C ASP A 187 2.88 7.00 37.99
N GLN A 188 3.92 7.83 37.97
CA GLN A 188 4.21 8.74 36.85
C GLN A 188 4.93 8.01 35.70
N ILE A 189 5.83 7.09 36.00
CA ILE A 189 6.51 6.25 35.01
C ILE A 189 5.48 5.39 34.27
N GLU A 190 4.59 4.69 34.97
CA GLU A 190 3.54 3.87 34.35
C GLU A 190 2.68 4.68 33.36
N LYS A 191 2.20 5.86 33.78
CA LYS A 191 1.43 6.80 32.92
C LYS A 191 2.23 7.32 31.71
N ILE A 192 3.56 7.37 31.79
CA ILE A 192 4.43 7.74 30.67
C ILE A 192 4.61 6.54 29.73
N GLU A 193 4.79 5.33 30.25
CA GLU A 193 4.90 4.10 29.46
C GLU A 193 3.62 3.80 28.67
N GLU A 194 2.45 3.98 29.27
CA GLU A 194 1.15 3.91 28.56
C GLU A 194 1.10 4.90 27.39
N LYS A 195 1.49 6.16 27.62
CA LYS A 195 1.54 7.21 26.58
C LYS A 195 2.53 6.87 25.47
N ILE A 196 3.69 6.30 25.80
CA ILE A 196 4.69 5.83 24.83
C ILE A 196 4.12 4.66 24.01
N SER A 197 3.47 3.68 24.65
CA SER A 197 2.81 2.55 23.98
C SER A 197 1.71 3.03 23.02
N GLY A 198 0.85 3.95 23.46
CA GLY A 198 -0.18 4.59 22.62
C GLY A 198 0.40 5.34 21.42
N ARG A 199 1.46 6.15 21.65
CA ARG A 199 2.18 6.85 20.57
C ARG A 199 2.83 5.88 19.58
N LYS A 200 3.44 4.78 20.05
CA LYS A 200 4.05 3.73 19.21
C LYS A 200 3.02 3.00 18.35
N LYS A 201 1.83 2.69 18.90
CA LYS A 201 0.68 2.15 18.13
C LYS A 201 0.20 3.14 17.06
N ARG A 202 0.06 4.43 17.40
CA ARG A 202 -0.34 5.49 16.45
C ARG A 202 0.69 5.69 15.32
N ALA A 203 1.98 5.68 15.66
CA ALA A 203 3.08 5.79 14.69
C ALA A 203 3.08 4.62 13.68
N LYS A 204 2.90 3.37 14.14
CA LYS A 204 2.73 2.22 13.24
C LYS A 204 1.55 2.41 12.28
N LYS A 205 0.37 2.79 12.80
CA LYS A 205 -0.84 3.01 11.97
C LYS A 205 -0.65 4.13 10.92
N LEU A 206 0.06 5.21 11.28
CA LEU A 206 0.41 6.28 10.34
C LEU A 206 1.41 5.80 9.27
N SER A 207 2.43 5.05 9.67
CA SER A 207 3.41 4.47 8.73
C SER A 207 2.76 3.56 7.69
N SER A 208 1.86 2.65 8.11
CA SER A 208 1.07 1.83 7.18
C SER A 208 0.19 2.66 6.24
N LYS A 209 -0.41 3.76 6.73
CA LYS A 209 -1.21 4.66 5.89
C LYS A 209 -0.34 5.42 4.88
N ILE A 210 0.87 5.82 5.26
CA ILE A 210 1.86 6.44 4.34
C ILE A 210 2.27 5.44 3.25
N GLY A 211 2.52 4.17 3.61
CA GLY A 211 2.80 3.10 2.63
C GLY A 211 1.69 2.96 1.59
N GLY A 212 0.45 2.75 2.03
CA GLY A 212 -0.69 2.62 1.10
C GLY A 212 -1.00 3.88 0.27
N LEU A 213 -0.71 5.08 0.78
CA LEU A 213 -0.79 6.31 -0.02
C LEU A 213 0.35 6.41 -1.04
N THR A 214 1.54 5.92 -0.70
CA THR A 214 2.71 5.88 -1.60
C THR A 214 2.46 4.92 -2.76
N GLU A 215 1.89 3.74 -2.49
CA GLU A 215 1.47 2.79 -3.53
C GLU A 215 0.41 3.38 -4.45
N LYS A 216 -0.64 4.02 -3.90
CA LYS A 216 -1.67 4.69 -4.72
C LYS A 216 -1.10 5.79 -5.59
N ARG A 217 -0.18 6.61 -5.07
CA ARG A 217 0.53 7.65 -5.83
C ARG A 217 1.34 7.05 -6.98
N ASN A 218 2.01 5.92 -6.75
CA ASN A 218 2.77 5.25 -7.81
C ASN A 218 1.85 4.74 -8.92
N LYS A 219 0.76 4.02 -8.58
CA LYS A 219 -0.23 3.55 -9.57
C LYS A 219 -0.81 4.70 -10.41
N LEU A 220 -1.22 5.80 -9.76
CA LEU A 220 -1.72 6.99 -10.47
C LEU A 220 -0.67 7.65 -11.36
N ARG A 221 0.63 7.56 -11.02
CA ARG A 221 1.71 8.03 -11.87
C ARG A 221 1.86 7.15 -13.10
N ASP A 222 1.85 5.83 -12.92
CA ASP A 222 1.99 4.85 -14.00
C ASP A 222 0.81 4.95 -14.99
N GLU A 223 -0.42 5.12 -14.48
CA GLU A 223 -1.63 5.41 -15.27
C GLU A 223 -1.50 6.72 -16.08
N LEU A 224 -0.95 7.77 -15.48
CA LEU A 224 -0.73 9.07 -16.14
C LEU A 224 0.35 8.99 -17.22
N GLU A 225 1.43 8.23 -16.98
CA GLU A 225 2.48 7.92 -17.96
C GLU A 225 1.89 7.18 -19.18
N ALA A 226 1.04 6.18 -18.95
CA ALA A 226 0.34 5.43 -20.00
C ALA A 226 -0.62 6.32 -20.82
N LEU A 227 -1.44 7.15 -20.16
CA LEU A 227 -2.34 8.09 -20.84
C LEU A 227 -1.59 9.12 -21.69
N LYS A 228 -0.42 9.60 -21.24
CA LYS A 228 0.46 10.45 -22.05
C LYS A 228 0.95 9.73 -23.31
N GLY A 229 1.31 8.44 -23.20
CA GLY A 229 1.66 7.60 -24.34
C GLY A 229 0.54 7.53 -25.37
N MET A 230 -0.67 7.19 -24.93
CA MET A 230 -1.87 7.12 -25.78
C MET A 230 -2.18 8.46 -26.48
N ILE A 231 -2.05 9.58 -25.77
CA ILE A 231 -2.21 10.93 -26.36
C ILE A 231 -1.13 11.20 -27.43
N GLY A 232 0.11 10.77 -27.21
CA GLY A 232 1.19 10.85 -28.19
C GLY A 232 0.88 10.08 -29.48
N GLU A 233 0.42 8.83 -29.36
CA GLU A 233 0.02 7.99 -30.50
C GLU A 233 -1.20 8.54 -31.25
N ALA A 234 -2.20 9.06 -30.53
CA ALA A 234 -3.35 9.73 -31.10
C ALA A 234 -2.94 10.96 -31.91
N ASN A 235 -2.07 11.81 -31.37
CA ASN A 235 -1.54 12.99 -32.07
C ASN A 235 -0.73 12.62 -33.32
N GLN A 236 0.09 11.56 -33.28
CA GLN A 236 0.77 11.06 -34.47
C GLN A 236 -0.23 10.58 -35.54
N THR A 237 -1.33 9.93 -35.14
CA THR A 237 -2.38 9.46 -36.03
C THR A 237 -3.15 10.61 -36.67
N ILE A 238 -3.49 11.64 -35.88
CA ILE A 238 -4.10 12.90 -36.36
C ILE A 238 -3.18 13.56 -37.40
N ASN A 239 -1.89 13.73 -37.10
CA ASN A 239 -0.93 14.34 -38.03
C ASN A 239 -0.84 13.57 -39.36
N LYS A 240 -0.78 12.22 -39.33
CA LYS A 240 -0.80 11.39 -40.53
C LYS A 240 -2.09 11.59 -41.34
N LYS A 241 -3.24 11.67 -40.68
CA LYS A 241 -4.54 11.91 -41.33
C LYS A 241 -4.66 13.32 -41.91
N GLN A 242 -4.12 14.33 -41.23
CA GLN A 242 -4.12 15.70 -41.73
C GLN A 242 -3.22 15.87 -42.96
N GLN A 243 -2.05 15.21 -43.00
CA GLN A 243 -1.24 15.10 -44.22
C GLN A 243 -1.96 14.35 -45.35
N GLN A 244 -2.71 13.29 -45.05
CA GLN A 244 -3.52 12.58 -46.05
C GLN A 244 -4.61 13.50 -46.64
N ILE A 245 -5.31 14.28 -45.81
CA ILE A 245 -6.31 15.27 -46.25
C ILE A 245 -5.67 16.33 -47.15
N GLN A 246 -4.50 16.86 -46.79
CA GLN A 246 -3.78 17.83 -47.64
C GLN A 246 -3.43 17.27 -49.03
N ARG A 247 -3.02 15.99 -49.11
CA ARG A 247 -2.75 15.33 -50.40
C ARG A 247 -4.03 15.20 -51.23
N HIS A 248 -5.12 14.71 -50.65
CA HIS A 248 -6.39 14.56 -51.36
C HIS A 248 -6.97 15.91 -51.81
N ASN A 249 -6.81 16.98 -51.02
CA ASN A 249 -7.21 18.32 -51.45
C ASN A 249 -6.39 18.81 -52.67
N ALA A 250 -5.08 18.53 -52.71
CA ALA A 250 -4.25 18.85 -53.87
C ALA A 250 -4.62 18.02 -55.11
N GLU A 251 -4.98 16.74 -54.93
CA GLU A 251 -5.51 15.87 -56.00
C GLU A 251 -6.84 16.41 -56.55
N ILE A 252 -7.78 16.81 -55.67
CA ILE A 252 -9.05 17.44 -56.04
C ILE A 252 -8.81 18.70 -56.87
N SER A 253 -7.98 19.64 -56.40
CA SER A 253 -7.68 20.86 -57.17
C SER A 253 -6.96 20.59 -58.50
N SER A 254 -6.22 19.49 -58.62
CA SER A 254 -5.66 19.03 -59.90
C SER A 254 -6.76 18.52 -60.85
N PHE A 255 -7.72 17.73 -60.34
CA PHE A 255 -8.86 17.26 -61.12
C PHE A 255 -9.80 18.40 -61.54
N GLU A 256 -10.07 19.37 -60.68
CA GLU A 256 -10.86 20.57 -61.00
C GLU A 256 -10.27 21.34 -62.18
N ARG A 257 -8.95 21.61 -62.17
CA ARG A 257 -8.24 22.24 -63.30
C ARG A 257 -8.33 21.41 -64.58
N LYS A 258 -8.24 20.08 -64.48
CA LYS A 258 -8.36 19.18 -65.62
C LYS A 258 -9.77 19.17 -66.20
N ILE A 259 -10.80 19.19 -65.36
CA ILE A 259 -12.21 19.32 -65.77
C ILE A 259 -12.42 20.64 -66.50
N GLU A 260 -11.90 21.74 -65.98
CA GLU A 260 -12.05 23.06 -66.60
C GLU A 260 -11.34 23.14 -67.96
N SER A 261 -10.11 22.63 -68.07
CA SER A 261 -9.40 22.51 -69.35
C SER A 261 -10.15 21.64 -70.37
N LEU A 262 -10.80 20.55 -69.93
CA LEU A 262 -11.62 19.71 -70.79
C LEU A 262 -12.92 20.40 -71.23
N ARG A 263 -13.55 21.20 -70.36
CA ARG A 263 -14.73 22.03 -70.72
C ARG A 263 -14.38 23.04 -71.81
N GLN A 264 -13.30 23.80 -71.65
CA GLN A 264 -12.81 24.74 -72.66
C GLN A 264 -12.52 24.05 -73.99
N LYS A 265 -11.93 22.84 -73.95
CA LYS A 265 -11.68 22.04 -75.16
C LYS A 265 -12.97 21.53 -75.83
N ILE A 266 -14.00 21.17 -75.04
CA ILE A 266 -15.31 20.79 -75.57
C ILE A 266 -15.98 21.98 -76.24
N GLU A 267 -15.88 23.18 -75.67
CA GLU A 267 -16.48 24.38 -76.25
C GLU A 267 -15.81 24.78 -77.56
N SER A 268 -14.47 24.80 -77.63
CA SER A 268 -13.75 25.03 -78.89
C SER A 268 -14.03 23.96 -79.96
N LEU A 269 -14.38 22.73 -79.58
CA LEU A 269 -14.83 21.68 -80.50
C LEU A 269 -16.30 21.80 -80.90
N ARG A 270 -17.12 22.56 -80.18
CA ARG A 270 -18.48 22.94 -80.59
C ARG A 270 -18.41 24.05 -81.62
N GLU A 271 -17.73 25.16 -81.29
CA GLU A 271 -17.48 26.28 -82.20
C GLU A 271 -17.00 25.80 -83.57
N LYS A 272 -15.93 24.99 -83.62
CA LYS A 272 -15.40 24.43 -84.88
C LYS A 272 -16.35 23.52 -85.64
N ARG A 273 -17.26 22.83 -84.95
CA ARG A 273 -18.25 21.96 -85.59
C ARG A 273 -19.41 22.77 -86.13
N ASP A 274 -19.78 23.84 -85.45
CA ASP A 274 -20.80 24.78 -85.92
C ASP A 274 -20.25 25.58 -87.13
N GLU A 275 -18.98 26.03 -87.11
CA GLU A 275 -18.25 26.57 -88.28
C GLU A 275 -18.27 25.61 -89.49
N ILE A 276 -18.01 24.31 -89.27
CA ILE A 276 -18.05 23.29 -90.33
C ILE A 276 -19.47 23.08 -90.86
N LEU A 277 -20.50 23.18 -90.01
CA LEU A 277 -21.89 23.09 -90.45
C LEU A 277 -22.29 24.28 -91.33
N ASP A 278 -21.92 25.51 -90.94
CA ASP A 278 -22.13 26.72 -91.74
C ASP A 278 -21.40 26.63 -93.10
N ASP A 279 -20.15 26.14 -93.10
CA ASP A 279 -19.39 25.87 -94.33
C ASP A 279 -20.06 24.81 -95.23
N MET A 280 -20.62 23.75 -94.63
CA MET A 280 -21.39 22.72 -95.35
C MET A 280 -22.70 23.27 -95.92
N GLU A 281 -23.43 24.11 -95.19
CA GLU A 281 -24.64 24.76 -95.67
C GLU A 281 -24.33 25.69 -96.85
N ARG A 282 -23.26 26.50 -96.76
CA ARG A 282 -22.78 27.34 -97.86
C ARG A 282 -22.41 26.51 -99.09
N MET A 283 -21.60 25.46 -98.92
CA MET A 283 -21.21 24.57 -100.04
C MET A 283 -22.41 23.85 -100.67
N ASN A 284 -23.44 23.49 -99.89
CA ASN A 284 -24.67 22.90 -100.43
C ASN A 284 -25.50 23.92 -101.24
N ALA A 285 -25.53 25.19 -100.82
CA ALA A 285 -26.16 26.26 -101.59
C ALA A 285 -25.41 26.53 -102.92
N GLU A 286 -24.09 26.68 -102.86
CA GLU A 286 -23.22 26.81 -104.06
C GLU A 286 -23.39 25.62 -105.03
N LEU A 287 -23.54 24.41 -104.49
CA LEU A 287 -23.77 23.20 -105.28
C LEU A 287 -25.15 23.19 -105.97
N GLU A 288 -26.21 23.67 -105.33
CA GLU A 288 -27.53 23.75 -105.95
C GLU A 288 -27.61 24.88 -106.99
N ASP A 289 -26.99 26.03 -106.74
CA ASP A 289 -26.80 27.09 -107.73
C ASP A 289 -26.02 26.57 -108.95
N SER A 290 -24.94 25.82 -108.71
CA SER A 290 -24.15 25.16 -109.77
C SER A 290 -25.00 24.18 -110.59
N LYS A 291 -25.79 23.31 -109.95
CA LYS A 291 -26.76 22.44 -110.66
C LYS A 291 -27.76 23.25 -111.48
N GLU A 292 -28.28 24.35 -110.96
CA GLU A 292 -29.23 25.18 -111.69
C GLU A 292 -28.57 25.89 -112.89
N THR A 293 -27.31 26.33 -112.79
CA THR A 293 -26.56 26.79 -113.96
C THR A 293 -26.33 25.68 -114.98
N MET A 294 -26.04 24.45 -114.53
CA MET A 294 -25.88 23.28 -115.40
C MET A 294 -27.18 22.97 -116.16
N ARG A 295 -28.33 22.91 -115.47
CA ARG A 295 -29.66 22.77 -116.10
C ARG A 295 -29.97 23.88 -117.11
N ARG A 296 -29.46 25.10 -116.91
CA ARG A 296 -29.62 26.21 -117.87
C ARG A 296 -28.72 26.04 -119.08
N VAL A 297 -27.47 25.60 -118.89
CA VAL A 297 -26.54 25.27 -119.99
C VAL A 297 -27.10 24.11 -120.82
N GLU A 298 -27.54 23.02 -120.19
CA GLU A 298 -28.20 21.89 -120.87
C GLU A 298 -29.43 22.35 -121.68
N LYS A 299 -30.27 23.23 -121.14
CA LYS A 299 -31.41 23.80 -121.89
C LYS A 299 -30.97 24.63 -123.09
N LEU A 300 -29.92 25.45 -122.95
CA LEU A 300 -29.38 26.25 -124.05
C LEU A 300 -28.75 25.38 -125.13
N GLU A 301 -27.98 24.35 -124.75
CA GLU A 301 -27.38 23.38 -125.67
C GLU A 301 -28.46 22.57 -126.42
N ASN A 302 -29.53 22.14 -125.73
CA ASN A 302 -30.68 21.51 -126.39
C ASN A 302 -31.38 22.46 -127.38
N ILE A 303 -31.59 23.74 -127.02
CA ILE A 303 -32.17 24.74 -127.94
C ILE A 303 -31.24 24.99 -129.15
N GLU A 304 -29.93 25.03 -128.95
CA GLU A 304 -28.95 25.30 -130.01
C GLU A 304 -28.79 24.09 -130.94
N THR A 305 -28.79 22.87 -130.40
CA THR A 305 -28.81 21.63 -131.19
C THR A 305 -30.14 21.43 -131.91
N GLU A 306 -31.28 21.78 -131.33
CA GLU A 306 -32.59 21.81 -132.03
C GLU A 306 -32.62 22.84 -133.17
N LYS A 307 -32.09 24.05 -132.94
CA LYS A 307 -31.94 25.07 -134.00
C LYS A 307 -31.05 24.58 -135.13
N PHE A 308 -29.87 24.05 -134.81
CA PHE A 308 -28.93 23.52 -135.78
C PHE A 308 -29.54 22.33 -136.56
N ALA A 309 -30.22 21.41 -135.87
CA ALA A 309 -30.96 20.32 -136.51
C ALA A 309 -32.09 20.84 -137.41
N GLY A 310 -32.78 21.92 -137.00
CA GLY A 310 -33.79 22.62 -137.79
C GLY A 310 -33.22 23.28 -139.05
N GLU A 311 -32.06 23.94 -138.94
CA GLU A 311 -31.33 24.52 -140.08
C GLU A 311 -30.84 23.44 -141.04
N VAL A 312 -30.16 22.41 -140.53
CA VAL A 312 -29.69 21.26 -141.31
C VAL A 312 -30.86 20.56 -141.99
N ALA A 313 -31.99 20.34 -141.31
CA ALA A 313 -33.21 19.83 -141.93
C ALA A 313 -33.78 20.81 -142.97
N GLY A 314 -33.72 22.11 -142.72
CA GLY A 314 -34.11 23.17 -143.66
C GLY A 314 -33.29 23.17 -144.95
N TYR A 315 -31.99 22.88 -144.89
CA TYR A 315 -31.12 22.70 -146.05
C TYR A 315 -31.30 21.33 -146.72
N LEU A 316 -31.36 20.25 -145.95
CA LEU A 316 -31.44 18.88 -146.48
C LEU A 316 -32.81 18.56 -147.09
N LYS A 317 -33.92 19.02 -146.52
CA LYS A 317 -35.29 18.71 -146.99
C LYS A 317 -35.55 19.16 -148.45
N PRO A 318 -35.17 20.37 -148.92
CA PRO A 318 -35.29 20.74 -150.32
C PRO A 318 -34.28 20.03 -151.23
N LEU A 319 -33.08 19.69 -150.73
CA LEU A 319 -32.11 18.87 -151.48
C LEU A 319 -32.64 17.44 -151.67
N LEU A 320 -33.23 16.84 -150.63
CA LEU A 320 -33.83 15.52 -150.65
C LEU A 320 -35.12 15.47 -151.47
N LYS A 321 -35.88 16.58 -151.49
CA LYS A 321 -37.00 16.78 -152.43
C LYS A 321 -36.50 16.80 -153.88
N LYS A 322 -35.49 17.62 -154.21
CA LYS A 322 -34.86 17.64 -155.55
C LYS A 322 -34.26 16.28 -155.93
N ALA A 323 -33.66 15.56 -154.99
CA ALA A 323 -33.11 14.22 -155.21
C ALA A 323 -34.23 13.19 -155.49
N ASN A 324 -35.34 13.26 -154.76
CA ASN A 324 -36.51 12.40 -154.99
C ASN A 324 -37.25 12.76 -156.29
N GLU A 325 -37.29 14.03 -156.68
CA GLU A 325 -37.81 14.48 -157.98
C GLU A 325 -36.95 13.91 -159.12
N LYS A 326 -35.62 14.07 -159.05
CA LYS A 326 -34.68 13.42 -159.98
C LYS A 326 -34.76 11.90 -159.96
N LEU A 327 -34.98 11.26 -158.81
CA LEU A 327 -35.18 9.81 -158.71
C LEU A 327 -36.50 9.40 -159.37
N LYS A 328 -37.53 10.25 -159.34
CA LYS A 328 -38.82 10.01 -160.00
C LYS A 328 -38.69 10.20 -161.52
N GLU A 329 -37.98 11.23 -161.97
CA GLU A 329 -37.59 11.43 -163.37
C GLU A 329 -36.82 10.20 -163.89
N ALA A 330 -35.73 9.82 -163.23
CA ALA A 330 -34.93 8.63 -163.58
C ALA A 330 -35.74 7.31 -163.52
N ARG A 331 -36.78 7.23 -162.68
CA ARG A 331 -37.70 6.07 -162.66
C ARG A 331 -38.68 6.08 -163.84
N GLU A 332 -39.17 7.23 -164.28
CA GLU A 332 -40.00 7.33 -165.49
C GLU A 332 -39.14 7.15 -166.76
N GLU A 333 -37.90 7.64 -166.79
CA GLU A 333 -36.91 7.32 -167.82
C GLU A 333 -36.61 5.82 -167.84
N LYS A 334 -36.39 5.19 -166.68
CA LYS A 334 -36.22 3.72 -166.58
C LYS A 334 -37.44 2.97 -167.10
N LYS A 335 -38.67 3.42 -166.79
CA LYS A 335 -39.90 2.83 -167.34
C LYS A 335 -40.03 3.05 -168.84
N ALA A 336 -39.61 4.21 -169.37
CA ALA A 336 -39.59 4.49 -170.81
C ALA A 336 -38.57 3.60 -171.53
N ALA A 337 -37.38 3.42 -170.94
CA ALA A 337 -36.39 2.46 -171.40
C ALA A 337 -36.90 1.01 -171.30
N GLU A 338 -37.60 0.62 -170.24
CA GLU A 338 -38.21 -0.71 -170.10
C GLU A 338 -39.34 -0.95 -171.12
N ARG A 339 -40.11 0.07 -171.51
CA ARG A 339 -41.07 -0.01 -172.64
C ARG A 339 -40.33 -0.21 -173.97
N MET A 340 -39.33 0.62 -174.26
CA MET A 340 -38.49 0.46 -175.46
C MET A 340 -37.79 -0.90 -175.51
N PHE A 341 -37.30 -1.43 -174.37
CA PHE A 341 -36.73 -2.78 -174.28
C PHE A 341 -37.76 -3.88 -174.48
N LYS A 342 -39.04 -3.65 -174.16
CA LYS A 342 -40.12 -4.61 -174.39
C LYS A 342 -40.51 -4.66 -175.88
N GLU A 343 -40.61 -3.48 -176.52
CA GLU A 343 -40.81 -3.35 -177.98
C GLU A 343 -39.62 -3.94 -178.76
N LEU A 344 -38.37 -3.65 -178.34
CA LEU A 344 -37.17 -4.27 -178.91
C LEU A 344 -37.13 -5.79 -178.71
N LYS A 345 -37.74 -6.33 -177.66
CA LYS A 345 -37.81 -7.79 -177.44
C LYS A 345 -38.82 -8.45 -178.38
N GLU A 346 -39.96 -7.82 -178.65
CA GLU A 346 -40.94 -8.30 -179.63
C GLU A 346 -40.37 -8.25 -181.06
N VAL A 347 -39.70 -7.15 -181.46
CA VAL A 347 -39.00 -7.02 -182.76
C VAL A 347 -37.83 -8.02 -182.90
N ARG A 348 -37.18 -8.41 -181.80
CA ARG A 348 -36.08 -9.40 -181.81
C ARG A 348 -36.57 -10.85 -181.82
N GLU A 349 -37.81 -11.12 -181.43
CA GLU A 349 -38.40 -12.45 -181.46
C GLU A 349 -39.08 -12.80 -182.80
N GLU A 350 -39.48 -11.82 -183.62
CA GLU A 350 -39.98 -12.07 -184.98
C GLU A 350 -38.99 -12.79 -185.90
N PRO A 351 -37.70 -12.38 -186.03
CA PRO A 351 -36.74 -13.09 -186.87
C PRO A 351 -36.41 -14.49 -186.34
N GLU A 352 -36.42 -14.73 -185.02
CA GLU A 352 -36.28 -16.07 -184.43
C GLU A 352 -37.50 -16.96 -184.75
N LYS A 353 -38.73 -16.44 -184.62
CA LYS A 353 -39.95 -17.15 -184.99
C LYS A 353 -40.01 -17.45 -186.50
N LEU A 354 -39.54 -16.54 -187.36
CA LEU A 354 -39.34 -16.84 -188.79
C LEU A 354 -38.26 -17.89 -189.02
N LYS A 355 -37.13 -17.84 -188.31
CA LYS A 355 -36.02 -18.79 -188.47
C LYS A 355 -36.41 -20.22 -188.08
N ILE A 356 -37.17 -20.40 -186.99
CA ILE A 356 -37.75 -21.69 -186.60
C ILE A 356 -38.75 -22.18 -187.66
N ARG A 357 -39.59 -21.28 -188.22
CA ARG A 357 -40.57 -21.63 -189.26
C ARG A 357 -39.91 -21.97 -190.60
N ILE A 358 -38.82 -21.29 -190.96
CA ILE A 358 -37.97 -21.60 -192.11
C ILE A 358 -37.24 -22.92 -191.91
N GLN A 359 -36.69 -23.21 -190.72
CA GLN A 359 -36.06 -24.50 -190.42
C GLN A 359 -37.06 -25.66 -190.45
N ALA A 360 -38.29 -25.47 -189.94
CA ALA A 360 -39.36 -26.47 -190.04
C ALA A 360 -39.81 -26.73 -191.50
N LEU A 361 -39.84 -25.69 -192.34
CA LEU A 361 -40.11 -25.83 -193.77
C LEU A 361 -38.93 -26.50 -194.51
N TYR A 362 -37.69 -26.13 -194.20
CA TYR A 362 -36.50 -26.81 -194.75
C TYR A 362 -36.43 -28.28 -194.34
N ALA A 363 -36.83 -28.62 -193.10
CA ALA A 363 -36.94 -30.01 -192.64
C ALA A 363 -37.99 -30.78 -193.45
N LYS A 364 -39.22 -30.26 -193.59
CA LYS A 364 -40.25 -30.87 -194.44
C LYS A 364 -39.81 -31.02 -195.89
N ILE A 365 -39.15 -30.02 -196.47
CA ILE A 365 -38.58 -30.09 -197.83
C ILE A 365 -37.46 -31.14 -197.92
N ARG A 366 -36.68 -31.36 -196.86
CA ARG A 366 -35.66 -32.41 -196.79
C ARG A 366 -36.29 -33.80 -196.69
N GLU A 367 -37.32 -33.97 -195.86
CA GLU A 367 -38.12 -35.19 -195.72
C GLU A 367 -38.76 -35.57 -197.06
N SER A 368 -39.46 -34.62 -197.71
CA SER A 368 -40.07 -34.83 -199.02
C SER A 368 -39.04 -35.05 -200.13
N LYS A 369 -37.85 -34.42 -200.09
CA LYS A 369 -36.74 -34.77 -201.01
C LYS A 369 -36.18 -36.16 -200.76
N LYS A 370 -36.16 -36.64 -199.51
CA LYS A 370 -35.72 -37.99 -199.14
C LYS A 370 -36.70 -39.03 -199.69
N GLN A 371 -37.99 -38.82 -199.46
CA GLN A 371 -39.08 -39.62 -200.02
C GLN A 371 -39.07 -39.61 -201.57
N LEU A 372 -38.82 -38.46 -202.20
CA LEU A 372 -38.71 -38.36 -203.67
C LEU A 372 -37.48 -39.11 -204.23
N MET A 373 -36.36 -39.13 -203.50
CA MET A 373 -35.18 -39.93 -203.85
C MET A 373 -35.44 -41.43 -203.65
N GLU A 374 -36.22 -41.80 -202.64
CA GLU A 374 -36.62 -43.18 -202.36
C GLU A 374 -37.58 -43.73 -203.44
N TYR A 375 -38.49 -42.90 -203.95
CA TYR A 375 -39.28 -43.21 -205.14
C TYR A 375 -38.43 -43.32 -206.41
N LYS A 376 -37.47 -42.41 -206.64
CA LYS A 376 -36.56 -42.44 -207.81
C LYS A 376 -35.50 -43.54 -207.79
N MET A 377 -35.28 -44.22 -206.66
CA MET A 377 -34.52 -45.46 -206.60
C MET A 377 -35.39 -46.63 -207.05
N LYS A 378 -36.62 -46.73 -206.53
CA LYS A 378 -37.59 -47.77 -206.94
C LYS A 378 -38.02 -47.66 -208.41
N GLU A 379 -38.02 -46.45 -208.97
CA GLU A 379 -38.26 -46.21 -210.40
C GLU A 379 -37.11 -46.77 -211.27
N ARG A 380 -35.87 -46.74 -210.75
CA ARG A 380 -34.69 -47.35 -211.39
C ARG A 380 -34.68 -48.88 -211.27
N ASP A 381 -35.13 -49.40 -210.13
CA ASP A 381 -35.34 -50.84 -209.93
C ASP A 381 -36.39 -51.40 -210.91
N ILE A 382 -37.38 -50.58 -211.32
CA ILE A 382 -38.38 -50.94 -212.34
C ILE A 382 -37.79 -50.90 -213.76
N GLU A 383 -36.91 -49.95 -214.09
CA GLU A 383 -36.18 -49.96 -215.38
C GLU A 383 -35.21 -51.16 -215.49
N GLU A 384 -34.47 -51.50 -214.44
CA GLU A 384 -33.61 -52.71 -214.43
C GLU A 384 -34.43 -54.01 -214.53
N LEU A 385 -35.62 -54.06 -213.94
CA LEU A 385 -36.55 -55.19 -214.13
C LEU A 385 -37.09 -55.24 -215.57
N GLY A 386 -37.31 -54.10 -216.23
CA GLY A 386 -37.66 -54.03 -217.65
C GLY A 386 -36.53 -54.49 -218.59
N GLU A 387 -35.28 -54.23 -218.26
CA GLU A 387 -34.13 -54.78 -219.00
C GLU A 387 -33.93 -56.28 -218.75
N ARG A 388 -34.14 -56.75 -217.51
CA ARG A 388 -34.20 -58.19 -217.21
C ARG A 388 -35.33 -58.86 -217.98
N GLU A 389 -36.50 -58.23 -218.12
CA GLU A 389 -37.60 -58.76 -218.91
C GLU A 389 -37.27 -58.83 -220.42
N ARG A 390 -36.56 -57.84 -220.98
CA ARG A 390 -36.10 -57.91 -222.39
C ARG A 390 -35.05 -59.00 -222.60
N LYS A 391 -34.03 -59.09 -221.74
CA LYS A 391 -33.01 -60.16 -221.83
C LYS A 391 -33.63 -61.54 -221.67
N VAL A 392 -34.53 -61.74 -220.69
CA VAL A 392 -35.25 -63.00 -220.53
C VAL A 392 -36.18 -63.28 -221.71
N LYS A 393 -36.78 -62.27 -222.37
CA LYS A 393 -37.55 -62.47 -223.62
C LYS A 393 -36.67 -62.83 -224.83
N GLU A 394 -35.43 -62.39 -224.89
CA GLU A 394 -34.46 -62.81 -225.91
C GLU A 394 -33.88 -64.19 -225.60
N GLU A 395 -33.50 -64.48 -224.36
CA GLU A 395 -33.07 -65.81 -223.93
C GLU A 395 -34.21 -66.84 -224.03
N ILE A 396 -35.49 -66.49 -223.80
CA ILE A 396 -36.63 -67.36 -224.11
C ILE A 396 -36.80 -67.55 -225.63
N ARG A 397 -36.38 -66.59 -226.46
CA ARG A 397 -36.38 -66.72 -227.92
C ARG A 397 -35.25 -67.63 -228.39
N ASP A 398 -34.08 -67.58 -227.75
CA ASP A 398 -32.96 -68.49 -228.01
C ASP A 398 -33.18 -69.89 -227.44
N LEU A 399 -33.73 -70.00 -226.22
CA LEU A 399 -34.20 -71.26 -225.64
C LEU A 399 -35.37 -71.85 -226.45
N ARG A 400 -36.20 -71.06 -227.13
CA ARG A 400 -37.17 -71.60 -228.10
C ARG A 400 -36.50 -72.15 -229.36
N ARG A 401 -35.46 -71.50 -229.89
CA ARG A 401 -34.64 -72.04 -230.99
C ARG A 401 -33.84 -73.28 -230.58
N GLU A 402 -33.42 -73.35 -229.32
CA GLU A 402 -32.71 -74.51 -228.77
C GLU A 402 -33.70 -75.64 -228.43
N VAL A 403 -34.91 -75.32 -227.96
CA VAL A 403 -36.01 -76.27 -227.83
C VAL A 403 -36.46 -76.77 -229.20
N GLU A 404 -36.49 -75.96 -230.26
CA GLU A 404 -36.71 -76.43 -231.63
C GLU A 404 -35.58 -77.39 -232.10
N ARG A 405 -34.32 -77.17 -231.71
CA ARG A 405 -33.23 -78.14 -231.93
C ARG A 405 -33.38 -79.41 -231.09
N LEU A 406 -33.89 -79.30 -229.86
CA LEU A 406 -34.20 -80.44 -229.00
C LEU A 406 -35.47 -81.18 -229.45
N GLU A 407 -36.40 -80.51 -230.12
CA GLU A 407 -37.60 -81.10 -230.73
C GLU A 407 -37.27 -81.78 -232.06
N TYR A 408 -36.31 -81.27 -232.84
CA TYR A 408 -35.69 -82.02 -233.93
C TYR A 408 -34.97 -83.31 -233.45
N ARG A 409 -34.48 -83.35 -232.19
CA ARG A 409 -34.02 -84.58 -231.54
C ARG A 409 -35.11 -85.38 -230.82
N ARG A 410 -36.31 -84.81 -230.64
CA ARG A 410 -37.49 -85.47 -230.07
C ARG A 410 -38.27 -86.24 -231.14
N GLU A 411 -38.15 -85.87 -232.41
CA GLU A 411 -38.73 -86.61 -233.54
C GLU A 411 -38.02 -87.95 -233.85
N GLU A 412 -36.79 -88.18 -233.37
CA GLU A 412 -36.19 -89.54 -233.37
C GLU A 412 -36.66 -90.41 -232.18
N LEU A 413 -37.09 -89.80 -231.05
CA LEU A 413 -37.38 -90.53 -229.81
C LEU A 413 -38.74 -90.17 -229.20
N SER A 414 -39.76 -90.61 -229.94
CA SER A 414 -40.94 -91.31 -229.39
C SER A 414 -41.89 -90.52 -228.46
N GLN A 415 -42.93 -90.01 -229.12
CA GLN A 415 -44.34 -90.15 -228.74
C GLN A 415 -44.94 -89.23 -227.64
N PRO A 416 -46.27 -88.99 -227.69
CA PRO A 416 -46.95 -87.97 -226.89
C PRO A 416 -47.65 -88.54 -225.66
N VAL A 417 -48.09 -87.68 -224.73
CA VAL A 417 -49.52 -87.52 -224.39
C VAL A 417 -49.76 -86.08 -223.93
N ALA A 418 -50.88 -85.55 -224.42
CA ALA A 418 -51.43 -84.22 -224.31
C ALA A 418 -51.98 -83.82 -222.92
N VAL A 419 -52.73 -82.70 -222.93
CA VAL A 419 -53.76 -82.27 -221.96
C VAL A 419 -53.26 -81.49 -220.73
N ALA A 420 -53.93 -80.44 -220.23
CA ALA A 420 -54.63 -79.28 -220.81
C ALA A 420 -55.13 -78.37 -219.66
N VAL A 421 -55.59 -77.16 -220.00
CA VAL A 421 -56.73 -76.46 -219.35
C VAL A 421 -56.47 -75.78 -217.98
N PRO A 422 -57.20 -74.69 -217.66
CA PRO A 422 -56.82 -73.66 -216.67
C PRO A 422 -57.75 -73.70 -215.43
N VAL A 423 -57.95 -72.57 -214.70
CA VAL A 423 -59.23 -72.09 -214.08
C VAL A 423 -59.04 -71.00 -212.97
N GLU A 424 -59.88 -69.93 -213.00
CA GLU A 424 -60.37 -69.04 -211.89
C GLU A 424 -59.40 -68.25 -210.93
N ALA A 425 -59.79 -67.22 -210.15
CA ALA A 425 -60.86 -66.19 -210.24
C ALA A 425 -60.76 -65.06 -209.16
N GLU A 426 -61.53 -63.97 -209.38
CA GLU A 426 -62.36 -63.17 -208.41
C GLU A 426 -61.84 -62.29 -207.24
N LYS A 427 -62.52 -61.11 -207.11
CA LYS A 427 -62.88 -60.30 -205.89
C LYS A 427 -61.70 -59.70 -205.06
N GLY A 428 -61.76 -58.60 -204.29
CA GLY A 428 -62.75 -57.56 -203.88
C GLY A 428 -62.14 -56.81 -202.65
N GLU A 429 -62.61 -55.71 -202.05
CA GLU A 429 -63.66 -54.69 -202.30
C GLU A 429 -63.47 -53.54 -201.23
N LYS A 430 -64.07 -52.34 -201.39
CA LYS A 430 -64.29 -51.27 -200.35
C LYS A 430 -63.05 -50.54 -199.75
N LYS A 431 -63.11 -49.30 -199.20
CA LYS A 431 -63.96 -48.07 -199.37
C LYS A 431 -63.32 -46.88 -198.59
N ALA A 432 -63.79 -45.64 -198.88
CA ALA A 432 -63.78 -44.41 -198.05
C ALA A 432 -62.63 -43.34 -198.16
N GLU A 433 -63.03 -42.21 -198.78
CA GLU A 433 -62.88 -40.78 -198.40
C GLU A 433 -61.54 -40.03 -198.19
N SER A 434 -61.50 -38.84 -198.84
CA SER A 434 -60.57 -37.68 -198.79
C SER A 434 -59.13 -37.88 -199.27
#